data_AF-A0A918URK0-F1
#
_entry.id   AF-A0A918URK0-F1
#
_cell.length_a   1.000
_cell.length_b   1.000
_cell.length_c   1.000
_cell.angle_alpha   90.00
_cell.angle_beta   90.00
_cell.angle_gamma   90.00
#
_symmetry.space_group_name_H-M   'P 1'
#
loop_
_entity.id
_entity.type
_entity.pdbx_description
1 polymer ?
#
loop_
_entity_poly.entity_id
_entity_poly.type
_entity_poly.pdbx_seq_one_letter_code
_entity_poly.pdbx_strand_id
1 'polypeptide(L)'
;MLYVVTGPPAAGKTSWIEAHATARDIVIDLDRIALALTGPGAPNWNHDPTVQRVAQRARFAAIDEACQHLDQVDVYLIHTMPSPKAIAKYKRLEARIITVDPGREIVMQRIAAMRSPAMERVAGRWYGQRRAPSPSAMPQASRAW
;
A
#
# COMPACT_ATOMS: atom_id res chain seq x y z
N MET A 1 -15.14 4.05 7.88
CA MET A 1 -14.02 5.00 7.56
C MET A 1 -12.95 4.31 6.71
N LEU A 2 -12.24 5.03 5.82
CA LEU A 2 -11.13 4.46 5.03
C LEU A 2 -9.77 4.79 5.65
N TYR A 3 -8.97 3.76 5.96
CA TYR A 3 -7.58 3.84 6.40
C TYR A 3 -6.65 3.34 5.29
N VAL A 4 -5.85 4.22 4.72
CA VAL A 4 -4.87 3.86 3.69
C VAL A 4 -3.49 3.74 4.33
N VAL A 5 -3.05 2.50 4.51
CA VAL A 5 -1.76 2.17 5.11
C VAL A 5 -0.69 2.08 4.03
N THR A 6 0.21 3.06 4.05
CA THR A 6 1.36 3.22 3.15
C THR A 6 2.66 2.94 3.90
N GLY A 7 3.76 2.77 3.17
CA GLY A 7 5.05 2.45 3.76
C GLY A 7 5.87 1.49 2.91
N PRO A 8 7.19 1.46 3.07
CA PRO A 8 8.05 0.57 2.29
C PRO A 8 7.68 -0.91 2.53
N PRO A 9 8.05 -1.84 1.64
CA PRO A 9 7.93 -3.27 1.94
C PRO A 9 8.68 -3.59 3.24
N ALA A 10 8.26 -4.63 3.95
CA ALA A 10 8.83 -5.04 5.25
C ALA A 10 8.71 -4.03 6.42
N ALA A 11 7.99 -2.92 6.25
CA ALA A 11 7.83 -1.90 7.30
C ALA A 11 7.01 -2.38 8.52
N GLY A 12 6.20 -3.43 8.37
CA GLY A 12 5.26 -3.89 9.42
C GLY A 12 3.82 -3.38 9.26
N LYS A 13 3.40 -3.05 8.02
CA LYS A 13 2.03 -2.58 7.73
C LYS A 13 0.95 -3.57 8.16
N THR A 14 1.16 -4.86 7.89
CA THR A 14 0.24 -5.94 8.28
C THR A 14 0.10 -6.03 9.79
N SER A 15 1.22 -5.99 10.53
CA SER A 15 1.22 -5.97 12.00
C SER A 15 0.56 -4.73 12.58
N TRP A 16 0.74 -3.56 11.93
CA TRP A 16 0.03 -2.35 12.32
C TRP A 16 -1.49 -2.54 12.16
N ILE A 17 -1.96 -3.10 11.04
CA ILE A 17 -3.39 -3.38 10.85
C ILE A 17 -3.90 -4.38 11.88
N GLU A 18 -3.17 -5.46 12.15
CA GLU A 18 -3.56 -6.46 13.16
C GLU A 18 -3.74 -5.86 14.56
N ALA A 19 -3.00 -4.80 14.89
CA ALA A 19 -3.13 -4.10 16.16
C ALA A 19 -4.28 -3.07 16.21
N HIS A 20 -4.89 -2.71 15.08
CA HIS A 20 -5.87 -1.61 15.00
C HIS A 20 -7.23 -2.04 14.44
N ALA A 21 -7.28 -3.04 13.56
CA ALA A 21 -8.52 -3.53 12.97
C ALA A 21 -9.20 -4.55 13.89
N THR A 22 -10.53 -4.59 13.83
CA THR A 22 -11.37 -5.57 14.51
C THR A 22 -11.84 -6.66 13.55
N ALA A 23 -12.46 -7.72 14.07
CA ALA A 23 -13.04 -8.79 13.26
C ALA A 23 -14.23 -8.33 12.38
N ARG A 24 -14.75 -7.11 12.58
CA ARG A 24 -15.85 -6.54 11.79
C ARG A 24 -15.37 -5.68 10.61
N ASP A 25 -14.08 -5.38 10.56
CA ASP A 25 -13.50 -4.45 9.58
C ASP A 25 -13.03 -5.19 8.33
N ILE A 26 -13.00 -4.46 7.21
CA ILE A 26 -12.51 -5.00 5.94
C ILE A 26 -11.02 -4.71 5.82
N VAL A 27 -10.21 -5.76 5.65
CA VAL A 27 -8.77 -5.61 5.35
C VAL A 27 -8.47 -6.00 3.90
N ILE A 28 -7.96 -5.04 3.14
CA ILE A 28 -7.56 -5.22 1.75
C ILE A 28 -6.03 -5.21 1.67
N ASP A 29 -5.44 -6.41 1.62
CA ASP A 29 -4.01 -6.64 1.49
C ASP A 29 -3.75 -7.57 0.29
N LEU A 30 -2.86 -7.15 -0.63
CA LEU A 30 -2.56 -7.93 -1.83
C LEU A 30 -1.97 -9.29 -1.48
N ASP A 31 -1.11 -9.36 -0.47
CA ASP A 31 -0.43 -10.60 -0.11
C ASP A 31 -1.41 -11.59 0.50
N ARG A 32 -2.36 -11.11 1.32
CA ARG A 32 -3.46 -11.94 1.87
C ARG A 32 -4.42 -12.42 0.78
N ILE A 33 -4.77 -11.55 -0.17
CA ILE A 33 -5.63 -11.93 -1.31
C ILE A 33 -4.92 -12.99 -2.17
N ALA A 34 -3.64 -12.80 -2.48
CA ALA A 34 -2.86 -13.77 -3.24
C ALA A 34 -2.80 -15.13 -2.52
N LEU A 35 -2.55 -15.13 -1.20
CA LEU A 35 -2.54 -16.34 -0.39
C LEU A 35 -3.90 -17.06 -0.42
N ALA A 36 -5.01 -16.33 -0.24
CA ALA A 36 -6.37 -16.89 -0.27
C ALA A 36 -6.76 -17.47 -1.63
N LEU A 37 -6.17 -16.97 -2.73
CA LEU A 37 -6.41 -17.46 -4.09
C LEU A 37 -5.47 -18.60 -4.49
N THR A 38 -4.47 -18.93 -3.67
CA THR A 38 -3.50 -19.97 -3.99
C THR A 38 -3.99 -21.33 -3.49
N GLY A 39 -3.74 -22.38 -4.28
CA GLY A 39 -4.13 -23.75 -3.92
C GLY A 39 -3.43 -24.29 -2.66
N PRO A 40 -3.97 -25.36 -2.04
CA PRO A 40 -3.40 -25.98 -0.84
C PRO A 40 -1.93 -26.39 -1.01
N GLY A 41 -1.14 -26.26 0.06
CA GLY A 41 0.27 -26.66 0.08
C GLY A 41 1.24 -25.67 -0.58
N ALA A 42 0.74 -24.57 -1.14
CA ALA A 42 1.62 -23.51 -1.62
C ALA A 42 2.30 -22.79 -0.46
N PRO A 43 3.55 -22.33 -0.64
CA PRO A 43 4.24 -21.56 0.38
C PRO A 43 3.55 -20.20 0.57
N ASN A 44 3.59 -19.69 1.80
CA ASN A 44 3.00 -18.39 2.15
C ASN A 44 3.62 -17.19 1.40
N TRP A 45 4.76 -17.40 0.74
CA TRP A 45 5.47 -16.43 -0.10
C TRP A 45 5.34 -16.74 -1.60
N ASN A 46 4.30 -17.45 -2.03
CA ASN A 46 4.14 -17.78 -3.45
C ASN A 46 4.05 -16.50 -4.31
N HIS A 47 5.03 -16.34 -5.20
CA HIS A 47 5.16 -15.20 -6.10
C HIS A 47 4.75 -15.56 -7.54
N ASP A 48 3.94 -16.61 -7.73
CA ASP A 48 3.44 -16.98 -9.05
C ASP A 48 2.81 -15.77 -9.76
N PRO A 49 3.34 -15.37 -10.94
CA PRO A 49 2.89 -14.16 -11.63
C PRO A 49 1.41 -14.20 -12.04
N THR A 50 0.85 -15.41 -12.29
CA THR A 50 -0.55 -15.59 -12.67
C THR A 50 -1.45 -15.34 -11.47
N VAL A 51 -1.13 -15.95 -10.32
CA VAL A 51 -1.84 -15.68 -9.05
C VAL A 51 -1.77 -14.20 -8.70
N GLN A 52 -0.60 -13.59 -8.80
CA GLN A 52 -0.41 -12.17 -8.51
C GLN A 52 -1.26 -11.27 -9.42
N ARG A 53 -1.39 -11.62 -10.71
CA ARG A 53 -2.25 -10.89 -11.64
C ARG A 53 -3.72 -10.99 -11.26
N VAL A 54 -4.20 -12.19 -10.90
CA VAL A 54 -5.59 -12.39 -10.46
C VAL A 54 -5.84 -11.65 -9.14
N ALA A 55 -4.93 -11.76 -8.18
CA ALA A 55 -5.00 -11.07 -6.89
C ALA A 55 -5.05 -9.54 -7.04
N GLN A 56 -4.28 -8.97 -7.97
CA GLN A 56 -4.35 -7.54 -8.27
C GLN A 56 -5.72 -7.11 -8.80
N ARG A 57 -6.36 -7.92 -9.67
CA ARG A 57 -7.71 -7.63 -10.17
C ARG A 57 -8.76 -7.75 -9.07
N ALA A 58 -8.70 -8.82 -8.27
CA ALA A 58 -9.56 -8.99 -7.11
C ALA A 58 -9.41 -7.83 -6.12
N ARG A 59 -8.18 -7.36 -5.87
CA ARG A 59 -7.91 -6.20 -5.01
C ARG A 59 -8.57 -4.93 -5.53
N PHE A 60 -8.54 -4.65 -6.83
CA PHE A 60 -9.21 -3.47 -7.36
C PHE A 60 -10.72 -3.53 -7.19
N ALA A 61 -11.34 -4.68 -7.48
CA ALA A 61 -12.76 -4.88 -7.26
C ALA A 61 -13.14 -4.73 -5.78
N ALA A 62 -12.35 -5.33 -4.88
CA ALA A 62 -12.56 -5.21 -3.43
C ALA A 62 -12.46 -3.76 -2.95
N ILE A 63 -11.52 -2.96 -3.47
CA ILE A 63 -11.41 -1.53 -3.13
C ILE A 63 -12.66 -0.79 -3.58
N ASP A 64 -13.12 -1.02 -4.82
CA ASP A 64 -14.25 -0.29 -5.37
C ASP A 64 -15.56 -0.60 -4.63
N GLU A 65 -15.77 -1.86 -4.24
CA GLU A 65 -16.91 -2.28 -3.42
C GLU A 65 -16.81 -1.74 -1.99
N ALA A 66 -15.67 -1.93 -1.31
CA ALA A 66 -15.51 -1.49 0.09
C ALA A 66 -15.67 0.03 0.25
N CYS A 67 -15.36 0.82 -0.78
CA CYS A 67 -15.61 2.27 -0.77
C CYS A 67 -17.09 2.64 -0.64
N GLN A 68 -18.03 1.73 -0.98
CA GLN A 68 -19.47 1.98 -0.87
C GLN A 68 -20.01 1.78 0.55
N HIS A 69 -19.25 1.12 1.43
CA HIS A 69 -19.70 0.71 2.77
C HIS A 69 -18.96 1.44 3.90
N LEU A 70 -18.31 2.57 3.59
CA LEU A 70 -17.48 3.32 4.55
C LEU A 70 -18.27 3.95 5.71
N ASP A 71 -19.59 4.02 5.58
CA ASP A 71 -20.56 4.43 6.60
C ASP A 71 -20.91 3.31 7.58
N GLN A 72 -20.69 2.05 7.20
CA GLN A 72 -21.06 0.86 7.98
C GLN A 72 -19.86 0.18 8.65
N VAL A 73 -18.71 0.16 7.97
CA VAL A 73 -17.51 -0.54 8.43
C VAL A 73 -16.25 0.27 8.18
N ASP A 74 -15.22 -0.01 8.98
CA ASP A 74 -13.89 0.50 8.71
C ASP A 74 -13.18 -0.38 7.68
N VAL A 75 -12.46 0.28 6.77
CA VAL A 75 -11.73 -0.37 5.68
C VAL A 75 -10.25 -0.03 5.80
N TYR A 76 -9.42 -1.05 5.96
CA TYR A 76 -7.96 -0.95 6.03
C TYR A 76 -7.36 -1.41 4.71
N LEU A 77 -6.80 -0.46 3.95
CA LEU A 77 -6.19 -0.72 2.66
C LEU A 77 -4.67 -0.61 2.76
N ILE A 78 -3.95 -1.72 2.55
CA ILE A 78 -2.51 -1.63 2.27
C ILE A 78 -2.32 -1.14 0.84
N HIS A 79 -1.74 0.04 0.69
CA HIS A 79 -1.26 0.54 -0.60
C HIS A 79 0.15 1.10 -0.43
N THR A 80 1.17 0.27 -0.64
CA THR A 80 2.59 0.61 -0.44
C THR A 80 2.98 1.93 -1.11
N MET A 81 2.70 2.08 -2.41
CA MET A 81 3.01 3.29 -3.18
C MET A 81 1.80 3.69 -4.03
N PRO A 82 0.85 4.48 -3.48
CA PRO A 82 -0.30 4.95 -4.24
C PRO A 82 0.13 5.94 -5.32
N SER A 83 -0.48 5.81 -6.50
CA SER A 83 -0.31 6.81 -7.56
C SER A 83 -0.94 8.15 -7.16
N PRO A 84 -0.56 9.29 -7.79
CA PRO A 84 -1.21 10.57 -7.53
C PRO A 84 -2.73 10.53 -7.72
N LYS A 85 -3.21 9.77 -8.72
CA LYS A 85 -4.64 9.53 -8.96
C LYS A 85 -5.31 8.78 -7.78
N ALA A 86 -4.65 7.75 -7.24
CA ALA A 86 -5.14 7.02 -6.09
C ALA A 86 -5.16 7.90 -4.83
N ILE A 87 -4.10 8.68 -4.58
CA ILE A 87 -4.07 9.67 -3.49
C ILE A 87 -5.23 10.66 -3.61
N ALA A 88 -5.49 11.20 -4.81
CA ALA A 88 -6.61 12.10 -5.03
C ALA A 88 -7.97 11.43 -4.75
N LYS A 89 -8.16 10.16 -5.14
CA LYS A 89 -9.34 9.37 -4.80
C LYS A 89 -9.49 9.27 -3.27
N TYR A 90 -8.44 8.89 -2.56
CA TYR A 90 -8.48 8.71 -1.11
C TYR A 90 -8.74 10.01 -0.35
N LYS A 91 -8.18 11.13 -0.82
CA LYS A 91 -8.49 12.46 -0.26
C LYS A 91 -9.96 12.84 -0.40
N ARG A 92 -10.58 12.56 -1.55
CA ARG A 92 -12.03 12.80 -1.75
C ARG A 92 -12.91 11.93 -0.87
N LEU A 93 -12.43 10.76 -0.47
CA LEU A 93 -13.08 9.86 0.48
C LEU A 93 -12.71 10.17 1.94
N GLU A 94 -12.05 11.31 2.18
CA GLU A 94 -11.59 11.75 3.51
C GLU A 94 -10.76 10.69 4.25
N ALA A 95 -10.03 9.86 3.49
CA ALA A 95 -9.32 8.73 4.04
C ALA A 95 -8.18 9.16 4.95
N ARG A 96 -7.98 8.39 6.04
CA ARG A 96 -6.81 8.53 6.91
C ARG A 96 -5.61 7.83 6.29
N ILE A 97 -4.63 8.60 5.83
CA ILE A 97 -3.38 8.07 5.28
C ILE A 97 -2.40 7.84 6.41
N ILE A 98 -2.07 6.57 6.69
CA ILE A 98 -1.12 6.16 7.72
C ILE A 98 0.17 5.74 7.02
N THR A 99 1.31 6.27 7.46
CA THR A 99 2.62 5.82 6.98
C THR A 99 3.29 4.99 8.06
N VAL A 100 3.53 3.71 7.78
CA VAL A 100 4.33 2.83 8.63
C VAL A 100 5.73 2.76 8.02
N ASP A 101 6.72 3.33 8.71
CA ASP A 101 8.12 3.36 8.27
C ASP A 101 9.05 3.33 9.50
N PRO A 102 9.64 2.18 9.84
CA PRO A 102 10.58 2.08 10.96
C PRO A 102 11.97 2.63 10.60
N GLY A 103 12.16 3.16 9.39
CA GLY A 103 13.44 3.67 8.91
C GLY A 103 14.13 2.71 7.95
N ARG A 104 14.97 3.30 7.07
CA ARG A 104 15.60 2.60 5.94
C ARG A 104 16.47 1.44 6.38
N GLU A 105 17.26 1.61 7.43
CA GLU A 105 18.19 0.57 7.90
C GLU A 105 17.42 -0.70 8.32
N ILE A 106 16.41 -0.54 9.18
CA ILE A 106 15.55 -1.65 9.65
C ILE A 106 14.84 -2.32 8.46
N VAL A 107 14.30 -1.53 7.53
CA VAL A 107 13.61 -2.07 6.35
C VAL A 107 14.54 -2.87 5.46
N MET A 108 15.73 -2.34 5.15
CA MET A 108 16.69 -3.02 4.29
C MET A 108 17.24 -4.29 4.97
N GLN A 109 17.48 -4.26 6.29
CA GLN A 109 17.87 -5.44 7.06
C GLN A 109 16.80 -6.54 6.98
N ARG A 110 15.52 -6.19 7.15
CA ARG A 110 14.41 -7.16 7.02
C ARG A 110 14.31 -7.73 5.61
N ILE A 111 14.44 -6.90 4.58
CA ILE A 111 14.41 -7.34 3.18
C ILE A 111 15.56 -8.28 2.85
N ALA A 112 16.77 -7.99 3.33
CA ALA A 112 17.92 -8.86 3.15
C ALA A 112 17.68 -10.26 3.74
N ALA A 113 17.07 -10.34 4.93
CA ALA A 113 16.71 -11.61 5.55
C ALA A 113 15.68 -12.43 4.73
N MET A 114 14.75 -11.75 4.05
CA MET A 114 13.78 -12.39 3.14
C MET A 114 14.38 -12.80 1.78
N ARG A 115 15.61 -12.35 1.46
CA ARG A 115 16.30 -12.65 0.20
C ARG A 115 15.46 -12.32 -1.04
N SER A 116 14.75 -11.20 -1.03
CA SER A 116 13.83 -10.79 -2.12
C SER A 116 14.35 -9.55 -2.88
N PRO A 117 15.00 -9.73 -4.06
CA PRO A 117 15.45 -8.60 -4.89
C PRO A 117 14.30 -7.71 -5.37
N ALA A 118 13.08 -8.26 -5.48
CA ALA A 118 11.91 -7.50 -5.86
C ALA A 118 11.50 -6.49 -4.77
N MET A 119 11.50 -6.91 -3.51
CA MET A 119 11.21 -6.01 -2.38
C MET A 119 12.28 -4.95 -2.22
N GLU A 120 13.55 -5.30 -2.44
CA GLU A 120 14.66 -4.34 -2.39
C GLU A 120 14.47 -3.19 -3.38
N ARG A 121 14.12 -3.50 -4.64
CA ARG A 121 13.81 -2.47 -5.66
C ARG A 121 12.64 -1.58 -5.24
N VAL A 122 11.60 -2.15 -4.62
CA VAL A 122 10.43 -1.37 -4.16
C VAL A 122 10.82 -0.46 -3.00
N ALA A 123 11.61 -0.93 -2.03
CA ALA A 123 12.13 -0.11 -0.93
C ALA A 123 13.04 1.01 -1.44
N GLY A 124 13.94 0.71 -2.38
CA GLY A 124 14.78 1.72 -3.02
C GLY A 124 13.95 2.84 -3.65
N ARG A 125 12.89 2.49 -4.40
CA ARG A 125 11.97 3.49 -4.96
C ARG A 125 11.23 4.28 -3.90
N TRP A 126 10.73 3.64 -2.84
CA TRP A 126 10.04 4.30 -1.73
C TRP A 126 10.91 5.40 -1.11
N TYR A 127 12.15 5.06 -0.72
CA TYR A 127 13.06 6.04 -0.11
C TYR A 127 13.60 7.06 -1.11
N GLY A 128 13.73 6.70 -2.39
CA GLY A 128 14.11 7.62 -3.45
C GLY A 128 13.09 8.73 -3.68
N GLN A 129 11.79 8.39 -3.76
CA GLN A 129 10.72 9.37 -3.96
C GLN A 129 10.60 10.38 -2.83
N ARG A 130 10.93 9.97 -1.59
CA ARG A 130 10.88 10.86 -0.41
C ARG A 130 12.11 11.77 -0.27
N ARG A 131 13.22 11.47 -0.93
CA ARG A 131 14.43 12.33 -0.96
C ARG A 131 14.34 13.43 -2.02
N ALA A 132 13.47 13.30 -3.02
CA ALA A 132 13.29 14.36 -4.00
C ALA A 132 12.59 15.56 -3.34
N PRO A 133 13.18 16.78 -3.39
CA PRO A 133 12.45 17.98 -3.03
C PRO A 133 11.19 18.06 -3.91
N SER A 134 10.07 18.48 -3.35
CA SER A 134 8.92 18.89 -4.17
C SER A 134 9.43 19.91 -5.18
N PRO A 135 9.10 19.82 -6.49
CA PRO A 135 9.39 20.90 -7.41
C PRO A 135 8.72 22.14 -6.83
N SER A 136 9.51 23.08 -6.31
CA SER A 136 9.02 24.40 -5.92
C SER A 136 8.27 24.93 -7.12
N ALA A 137 6.99 25.26 -6.95
CA ALA A 137 6.20 25.91 -7.98
C ALA A 137 7.04 27.08 -8.53
N MET A 138 7.48 26.98 -9.78
CA MET A 138 8.15 28.09 -10.43
C MET A 138 7.20 29.28 -10.39
N PRO A 139 7.65 30.48 -9.96
CA PRO A 139 6.82 31.68 -10.06
C PRO A 139 6.41 31.84 -11.52
N GLN A 140 5.11 31.73 -11.77
CA GLN A 140 4.53 32.00 -13.06
C GLN A 140 4.80 33.48 -13.35
N ALA A 141 5.73 33.76 -14.28
CA ALA A 141 6.04 35.11 -14.68
C ALA A 141 4.75 35.76 -15.21
N SER A 142 4.22 36.74 -14.47
CA SER A 142 3.11 37.57 -14.91
C SER A 142 3.56 38.33 -16.16
N ARG A 143 2.95 38.03 -17.30
CA ARG A 143 3.06 38.90 -18.48
C ARG A 143 2.33 40.20 -18.14
N ALA A 144 3.06 41.31 -18.19
CA ALA A 144 2.46 42.64 -18.25
C ALA A 144 1.73 42.79 -19.59
N TRP A 145 0.53 43.36 -19.54
CA TRP A 145 -0.28 43.74 -20.69
C TRP A 145 0.23 45.05 -21.28
#